data_AF-A0A3S2U852-F1
#
_entry.id   AF-A0A3S2U852-F1
#
_cell.length_a   1.000
_cell.length_b   1.000
_cell.length_c   1.000
_cell.angle_alpha   90.00
_cell.angle_beta   90.00
_cell.angle_gamma   90.00
#
_symmetry.space_group_name_H-M   'P 1'
#
loop_
_entity.id
_entity.type
_entity.pdbx_description
1 polymer ?
#
loop_
_entity_poly.entity_id
_entity_poly.type
_entity_poly.pdbx_seq_one_letter_code
_entity_poly.pdbx_strand_id
1 'polypeptide(L)' 'MRLINTDTQYDYYIDYFQGTEVRIKKDKLTQQIYFSSDSVAKILGFNNTDEMIQSNGDVTNTFLDGMNNNSVLKDF' A
#
# COMPACT_ATOMS: atom_id res chain seq x y z
N MET A 1 -8.15 -1.54 -9.78
CA MET A 1 -8.75 -1.97 -8.50
C MET A 1 -9.97 -2.86 -8.72
N ARG A 2 -9.98 -4.08 -8.15
CA ARG A 2 -11.07 -5.07 -8.25
C ARG A 2 -11.56 -5.46 -6.86
N LEU A 3 -12.87 -5.37 -6.60
CA LEU A 3 -13.47 -5.87 -5.35
C LEU A 3 -13.42 -7.41 -5.34
N ILE A 4 -12.90 -7.97 -4.25
CA ILE A 4 -12.73 -9.43 -4.09
C ILE A 4 -13.58 -10.00 -2.97
N ASN A 5 -13.87 -9.21 -1.95
CA ASN A 5 -14.69 -9.63 -0.81
C ASN A 5 -15.26 -8.41 -0.09
N THR A 6 -16.31 -8.62 0.70
CA THR A 6 -16.95 -7.59 1.51
C THR A 6 -17.49 -8.24 2.78
N ASP A 7 -17.37 -7.54 3.91
CA ASP A 7 -17.97 -7.94 5.18
C ASP A 7 -18.78 -6.77 5.80
N THR A 8 -19.15 -6.87 7.08
CA THR A 8 -19.96 -5.83 7.74
C THR A 8 -19.22 -4.51 7.92
N GLN A 9 -17.90 -4.52 8.03
CA GLN A 9 -17.08 -3.34 8.35
C GLN A 9 -16.21 -2.90 7.17
N TYR A 10 -15.82 -3.82 6.29
CA TYR A 10 -14.80 -3.61 5.28
C TYR A 10 -15.19 -4.09 3.88
N ASP A 11 -14.66 -3.39 2.89
CA ASP A 11 -14.55 -3.87 1.52
C ASP A 11 -13.09 -4.22 1.21
N TYR A 12 -12.87 -5.38 0.60
CA TYR A 12 -11.55 -5.88 0.26
C TYR A 12 -11.35 -5.85 -1.25
N TYR A 13 -10.24 -5.28 -1.67
CA TYR A 13 -9.89 -5.14 -3.08
C TYR A 13 -8.48 -5.67 -3.34
N ILE A 14 -8.28 -6.10 -4.58
CA ILE A 14 -6.97 -6.35 -5.15
C ILE A 14 -6.74 -5.37 -6.29
N ASP A 15 -5.54 -4.81 -6.35
CA ASP A 15 -5.05 -4.08 -7.52
C ASP A 15 -3.62 -4.50 -7.85
N TYR A 16 -3.10 -4.01 -8.96
CA TYR A 16 -1.69 -4.20 -9.33
C TYR A 16 -1.02 -2.85 -9.50
N PHE A 17 0.13 -2.67 -8.84
CA PHE A 17 0.98 -1.49 -9.02
C PHE A 17 2.37 -1.96 -9.45
N GLN A 18 2.82 -1.50 -10.63
CA GLN A 18 4.10 -1.91 -11.24
C GLN A 18 4.30 -3.43 -11.33
N GLY A 19 3.22 -4.19 -11.55
CA GLY A 19 3.25 -5.66 -11.64
C GLY A 19 3.16 -6.39 -10.29
N THR A 20 3.17 -5.66 -9.17
CA THR A 20 3.02 -6.22 -7.81
C THR A 20 1.56 -6.19 -7.37
N GLU A 21 1.06 -7.31 -6.84
CA GLU A 21 -0.28 -7.39 -6.25
C GLU A 21 -0.37 -6.56 -4.96
N VAL A 22 -1.36 -5.67 -4.92
CA VAL A 22 -1.66 -4.82 -3.77
C VAL A 22 -3.01 -5.21 -3.19
N ARG A 23 -3.00 -5.61 -1.93
CA ARG A 23 -4.23 -5.86 -1.17
C ARG A 23 -4.64 -4.60 -0.44
N ILE A 24 -5.89 -4.22 -0.65
CA ILE A 24 -6.46 -2.97 -0.16
C ILE A 24 -7.68 -3.32 0.69
N LYS A 25 -7.75 -2.76 1.89
CA LYS A 25 -8.90 -2.86 2.79
C LYS A 25 -9.49 -1.47 2.97
N LYS A 26 -10.77 -1.29 2.67
CA LYS A 26 -11.47 -0.02 2.83
C LYS A 26 -12.53 -0.14 3.94
N ASP A 27 -12.46 0.74 4.92
CA ASP A 27 -13.47 0.85 5.98
C ASP A 27 -14.76 1.48 5.42
N LYS A 28 -15.91 0.85 5.66
CA LYS A 28 -17.20 1.32 5.14
C LYS A 28 -17.71 2.55 5.89
N LEU A 29 -17.41 2.68 7.18
CA LEU A 29 -17.88 3.76 8.03
C LEU A 29 -17.02 5.01 7.83
N THR A 30 -15.71 4.86 7.98
CA THR A 30 -14.76 5.99 7.93
C THR A 30 -14.28 6.31 6.52
N GLN A 31 -14.53 5.41 5.55
CA GLN A 31 -13.99 5.47 4.19
C GLN A 31 -12.45 5.40 4.15
N GLN A 32 -11.79 5.09 5.27
CA GLN A 32 -10.33 4.99 5.34
C GLN A 32 -9.82 3.77 4.55
N ILE A 33 -8.71 3.96 3.86
CA ILE A 33 -8.07 2.93 3.05
C ILE A 33 -6.80 2.47 3.74
N TYR A 34 -6.65 1.15 3.86
CA TYR A 34 -5.48 0.49 4.40
C TYR A 34 -4.86 -0.38 3.31
N PHE A 35 -3.54 -0.32 3.21
CA PHE A 35 -2.75 -1.16 2.30
C PHE A 35 -2.08 -2.26 3.10
N SER A 36 -1.93 -3.45 2.49
CA SER A 36 -1.10 -4.49 3.08
C SER A 36 0.35 -4.03 3.12
N SER A 37 0.95 -4.02 4.31
CA SER A 37 2.34 -3.61 4.51
C SER A 37 3.32 -4.45 3.66
N ASP A 38 3.04 -5.74 3.44
CA ASP A 38 3.90 -6.59 2.60
C ASP A 38 3.86 -6.18 1.13
N SER A 39 2.67 -5.80 0.62
CA SER A 39 2.54 -5.27 -0.73
C SER A 39 3.29 -3.94 -0.87
N VAL A 40 3.19 -3.07 0.13
CA VAL A 40 3.87 -1.78 0.16
C VAL A 40 5.39 -1.95 0.23
N ALA A 41 5.88 -2.83 1.11
CA ALA A 41 7.30 -3.13 1.23
C ALA A 41 7.91 -3.57 -0.09
N LYS A 42 7.25 -4.49 -0.81
CA LYS A 42 7.70 -4.95 -2.13
C LYS A 42 7.68 -3.84 -3.19
N ILE A 43 6.67 -2.97 -3.17
CA ILE A 43 6.60 -1.81 -4.08
C ILE A 43 7.77 -0.86 -3.84
N LEU A 44 8.17 -0.70 -2.59
CA LEU A 44 9.28 0.16 -2.19
C LEU A 44 10.66 -0.52 -2.34
N GLY A 45 10.71 -1.74 -2.90
CA GLY A 45 11.96 -2.46 -3.15
C GLY A 45 12.49 -3.28 -1.96
N PHE A 46 11.74 -3.40 -0.86
CA PHE A 46 12.09 -4.26 0.27
C PHE A 46 11.61 -5.69 0.07
N ASN A 47 12.31 -6.65 0.67
CA ASN A 47 11.93 -8.06 0.56
C ASN A 47 10.71 -8.39 1.44
N ASN A 48 10.55 -7.68 2.57
CA ASN A 48 9.48 -7.89 3.53
C ASN A 48 9.18 -6.63 4.36
N THR A 49 8.06 -6.67 5.09
CA THR A 49 7.62 -5.57 5.96
C THR A 49 8.62 -5.23 7.06
N ASP A 50 9.31 -6.22 7.64
CA ASP A 50 10.26 -5.98 8.74
C ASP A 50 11.48 -5.19 8.27
N GLU A 51 11.99 -5.48 7.07
CA GLU A 51 13.10 -4.76 6.45
C GLU A 51 12.73 -3.28 6.19
N MET A 52 11.50 -3.05 5.69
CA MET A 52 10.95 -1.70 5.53
C MET A 52 10.86 -0.94 6.87
N ILE A 53 10.38 -1.60 7.92
CA ILE A 53 10.24 -0.98 9.26
C ILE A 53 11.62 -0.75 9.91
N GLN A 54 12.57 -1.65 9.71
CA GLN A 54 13.92 -1.51 10.28
C GLN A 54 14.75 -0.45 9.58
N SER A 55 14.44 -0.15 8.31
CA SER A 55 15.05 0.94 7.54
C SER A 55 14.62 2.35 8.01
N ASN A 56 13.87 2.51 9.11
CA ASN A 56 13.07 3.70 9.34
C ASN A 56 13.80 5.00 9.75
N GLY A 57 13.41 6.04 9.03
CA GLY A 57 13.39 7.46 9.39
C GLY A 57 12.55 8.23 8.38
N ASP A 58 12.83 8.03 7.08
CA ASP A 58 12.27 8.84 5.98
C ASP A 58 11.28 8.13 5.04
N VAL A 59 11.27 6.79 5.00
CA VAL A 59 10.63 6.01 3.91
C VAL A 59 9.09 6.01 3.97
N THR A 60 8.52 6.02 5.18
CA THR A 60 7.05 6.01 5.36
C THR A 60 6.36 7.27 4.80
N ASN A 61 7.05 8.42 4.80
CA ASN A 61 6.50 9.66 4.25
C ASN A 61 6.53 9.65 2.71
N THR A 62 7.56 9.06 2.11
CA THR A 62 7.72 9.05 0.65
C THR A 62 6.66 8.20 -0.06
N PHE A 63 6.20 7.10 0.53
CA PHE A 63 5.11 6.30 -0.04
C PHE A 63 3.78 7.06 -0.04
N LEU A 64 3.46 7.74 1.07
CA LEU A 64 2.25 8.55 1.21
C LEU A 64 2.29 9.78 0.28
N ASP A 65 3.45 10.41 0.13
CA ASP A 65 3.66 11.55 -0.77
C ASP A 65 3.58 11.14 -2.25
N GLY A 66 4.09 9.96 -2.61
CA GLY A 66 3.99 9.41 -3.96
C GLY A 66 2.55 9.06 -4.36
N MET A 67 1.76 8.50 -3.43
CA MET A 67 0.34 8.23 -3.66
C MET A 67 -0.51 9.50 -3.77
N ASN A 68 -0.22 10.54 -2.97
CA ASN A 68 -1.01 11.77 -2.99
C ASN A 68 -0.66 12.72 -4.14
N ASN A 69 0.59 12.69 -4.64
CA ASN A 69 1.05 13.60 -5.69
C ASN A 69 1.17 12.96 -7.07
N ASN A 70 0.86 11.67 -7.22
CA ASN A 70 1.03 10.93 -8.48
C ASN A 70 2.49 10.93 -9.00
N SER A 71 3.44 11.16 -8.08
CA SER A 71 4.86 11.27 -8.36
C SER A 71 5.49 9.89 -8.20
N VAL A 72 5.63 9.17 -9.31
CA VAL A 72 6.46 7.95 -9.36
C VAL A 72 7.90 8.39 -9.09
N LEU A 73 8.47 7.95 -7.96
CA LEU A 73 9.89 8.14 -7.67
C LEU A 73 10.69 7.47 -8.79
N LYS A 74 11.36 8.30 -9.60
CA LYS A 74 12.54 7.88 -10.35
C LYS A 74 13.71 8.02 -9.39
N ASP A 75 14.51 6.96 -9.30
CA ASP A 75 15.76 6.85 -8.53
C ASP A 75 15.52 6.76 -7.00
N PHE A 76 16.02 5.80 -6.23
CA PHE A 76 17.18 4.89 -6.33
C PHE A 76 16.88 3.56 -5.63
#